data_AF-H0EN42-F1
#
_entry.id   AF-H0EN42-F1
#
_cell.length_a   1.000
_cell.length_b   1.000
_cell.length_c   1.000
_cell.angle_alpha   90.00
_cell.angle_beta   90.00
_cell.angle_gamma   90.00
#
_symmetry.space_group_name_H-M   'P 1'
#
loop_
_entity.id
_entity.type
_entity.pdbx_description
1 polymer ?
#
loop_
_entity_poly.entity_id
_entity_poly.type
_entity_poly.pdbx_seq_one_letter_code
_entity_poly.pdbx_strand_id
1 'polypeptide(L)'
;MSQDSALSIAASITGILTFVGAVMAGFYARALSLRNAIDTQAEVSRALDEMDFLETETSMLNNAYLAAQIRQPDRKYGSGDFKYFQALYKQSLERMQTMDRGLSESAAAVTGGNSYHKVSRVKSAAGWMANRERIQMAIVERKAESHRIFQIQLAMLSAKIDELSYHQNHHNHNCTVSGEEIDNLHK
;
A
#
# COMPACT_ATOMS: atom_id res chain seq x y z
N MET A 1 -46.45 -41.81 -51.14
CA MET A 1 -46.77 -40.90 -50.02
C MET A 1 -46.29 -41.57 -48.74
N SER A 2 -45.17 -41.10 -48.16
CA SER A 2 -44.73 -41.38 -46.77
C SER A 2 -43.33 -40.78 -46.57
N GLN A 3 -43.20 -39.47 -46.77
CA GLN A 3 -41.95 -38.72 -46.57
C GLN A 3 -42.08 -37.63 -45.51
N ASP A 4 -43.26 -37.52 -44.86
CA ASP A 4 -43.57 -36.47 -43.89
C ASP A 4 -43.18 -36.84 -42.44
N SER A 5 -42.83 -38.10 -42.16
CA SER A 5 -42.58 -38.57 -40.78
C SER A 5 -41.13 -38.43 -40.32
N ALA A 6 -40.14 -38.74 -41.16
CA ALA A 6 -38.73 -38.75 -40.73
C ALA A 6 -38.17 -37.33 -40.52
N LEU A 7 -38.56 -36.38 -41.37
CA LEU A 7 -38.07 -35.00 -41.32
C LEU A 7 -38.74 -34.18 -40.20
N SER A 8 -40.03 -34.45 -39.92
CA SER A 8 -40.75 -33.87 -38.79
C SER A 8 -40.27 -34.42 -37.43
N ILE A 9 -39.90 -35.70 -37.36
CA ILE A 9 -39.31 -36.31 -36.16
C ILE A 9 -37.88 -35.78 -35.94
N ALA A 10 -37.07 -35.68 -37.00
CA ALA A 10 -35.72 -35.12 -36.89
C ALA A 10 -35.75 -33.65 -36.43
N ALA A 11 -36.62 -32.82 -37.01
CA ALA A 11 -36.74 -31.42 -36.63
C ALA A 11 -37.21 -31.21 -35.18
N SER A 12 -38.12 -32.05 -34.66
CA SER A 12 -38.56 -31.97 -33.26
C SER A 12 -37.46 -32.37 -32.28
N ILE A 13 -36.70 -33.42 -32.60
CA ILE A 13 -35.54 -33.85 -31.80
C ILE A 13 -34.44 -32.77 -31.80
N THR A 14 -34.13 -32.19 -32.97
CA THR A 14 -33.17 -31.09 -33.08
C THR A 14 -33.62 -29.85 -32.29
N GLY A 15 -34.91 -29.53 -32.30
CA GLY A 15 -35.48 -28.43 -31.50
C GLY A 15 -35.33 -28.65 -30.00
N ILE A 16 -35.63 -29.87 -29.51
CA ILE A 16 -35.47 -30.24 -28.10
C ILE A 16 -34.00 -30.20 -27.70
N LEU A 17 -33.09 -30.74 -28.53
CA LEU A 17 -31.66 -30.72 -28.26
C LEU A 17 -31.11 -29.29 -28.22
N THR A 18 -31.57 -28.41 -29.10
CA THR A 18 -31.17 -26.99 -29.13
C THR A 18 -31.68 -26.28 -27.87
N PHE A 19 -32.91 -26.55 -27.45
CA PHE A 19 -33.47 -26.00 -26.22
C PHE A 19 -32.70 -26.47 -24.98
N VAL A 20 -32.44 -27.78 -24.85
CA VAL A 20 -31.64 -28.34 -23.74
C VAL A 20 -30.23 -27.77 -23.75
N GLY A 21 -29.60 -27.66 -24.92
CA GLY A 21 -28.29 -27.02 -25.09
C GLY A 21 -28.29 -25.57 -24.63
N ALA A 22 -29.30 -24.78 -25.01
CA ALA A 22 -29.44 -23.39 -24.58
C ALA A 22 -29.66 -23.25 -23.07
N VAL A 23 -30.47 -24.14 -22.47
CA VAL A 23 -30.69 -24.17 -21.01
C VAL A 23 -29.40 -24.51 -20.28
N MET A 24 -28.68 -25.56 -20.70
CA MET A 24 -27.39 -25.95 -20.11
C MET A 24 -26.34 -24.86 -20.27
N ALA A 25 -26.26 -24.22 -21.44
CA ALA A 25 -25.36 -23.08 -21.67
C ALA A 25 -25.70 -21.89 -20.76
N GLY A 26 -26.99 -21.60 -20.54
CA GLY A 26 -27.43 -20.57 -19.62
C GLY A 26 -27.03 -20.86 -18.16
N PHE A 27 -27.20 -22.09 -17.69
CA PHE A 27 -26.74 -22.51 -16.36
C PHE A 27 -25.22 -22.45 -16.23
N TYR A 28 -24.48 -22.94 -17.23
CA TYR A 28 -23.03 -22.91 -17.24
C TYR A 28 -22.49 -21.48 -17.21
N ALA A 29 -23.05 -20.58 -18.02
CA ALA A 29 -22.68 -19.17 -18.03
C ALA A 29 -22.91 -18.49 -16.68
N ARG A 30 -24.04 -18.80 -16.01
CA ARG A 30 -24.30 -18.29 -14.65
C ARG A 30 -23.34 -18.86 -13.62
N ALA A 31 -23.04 -20.16 -13.68
CA ALA A 31 -22.07 -20.79 -12.78
C ALA A 31 -20.67 -20.20 -12.95
N LEU A 32 -20.22 -20.00 -14.19
CA LEU A 32 -18.94 -19.36 -14.49
C LEU A 32 -18.88 -17.91 -14.00
N SER A 33 -19.96 -17.14 -14.22
CA SER A 33 -20.07 -15.75 -13.75
C SER A 33 -20.01 -15.65 -12.22
N LEU A 34 -20.66 -16.56 -11.50
CA LEU A 34 -20.61 -16.63 -10.04
C LEU A 34 -19.21 -17.00 -9.53
N ARG A 35 -18.54 -17.97 -10.17
CA ARG A 35 -17.18 -18.37 -9.78
C ARG A 35 -16.18 -17.24 -9.98
N ASN A 36 -16.20 -16.58 -11.14
CA ASN A 36 -15.35 -15.42 -11.39
C ASN A 36 -15.66 -14.27 -10.42
N ALA A 37 -16.93 -14.05 -10.07
CA ALA A 37 -17.31 -13.05 -9.06
C ALA A 37 -16.81 -13.41 -7.64
N ILE A 38 -16.73 -14.69 -7.28
CA ILE A 38 -16.16 -15.15 -6.01
C ILE A 38 -14.64 -14.90 -5.97
N ASP A 39 -13.92 -15.32 -7.01
CA ASP A 39 -12.46 -15.18 -7.06
C ASP A 39 -12.03 -13.71 -7.06
N THR A 40 -12.72 -12.87 -7.83
CA THR A 40 -12.49 -11.41 -7.82
C THR A 40 -12.81 -10.77 -6.46
N GLN A 41 -13.83 -11.24 -5.74
CA GLN A 41 -14.13 -10.71 -4.41
C GLN A 41 -13.02 -11.02 -3.40
N ALA A 42 -12.44 -12.22 -3.44
CA ALA A 42 -11.30 -12.57 -2.60
C ALA A 42 -10.08 -11.70 -2.92
N GLU A 43 -9.87 -11.40 -4.21
CA GLU A 43 -8.79 -10.51 -4.64
C GLU A 43 -9.00 -9.07 -4.18
N VAL A 44 -10.21 -8.53 -4.37
CA VAL A 44 -10.60 -7.19 -3.88
C VAL A 44 -10.37 -7.11 -2.37
N SER A 45 -10.83 -8.10 -1.60
CA SER A 45 -10.64 -8.12 -0.14
C SER A 45 -9.16 -8.04 0.23
N ARG A 46 -8.32 -8.88 -0.39
CA ARG A 46 -6.86 -8.86 -0.12
C ARG A 46 -6.22 -7.51 -0.45
N ALA A 47 -6.64 -6.89 -1.54
CA ALA A 47 -6.12 -5.58 -1.91
C ALA A 47 -6.56 -4.49 -0.93
N LEU A 48 -7.81 -4.54 -0.46
CA LEU A 48 -8.31 -3.61 0.56
C LEU A 48 -7.59 -3.79 1.90
N ASP A 49 -7.40 -5.04 2.34
CA ASP A 49 -6.64 -5.33 3.57
C ASP A 49 -5.20 -4.81 3.47
N GLU A 50 -4.56 -4.99 2.30
CA GLU A 50 -3.24 -4.42 2.05
C GLU A 50 -3.27 -2.89 2.13
N MET A 51 -4.25 -2.24 1.50
CA MET A 51 -4.39 -0.77 1.53
C MET A 51 -4.60 -0.23 2.96
N ASP A 52 -5.39 -0.92 3.79
CA ASP A 52 -5.61 -0.58 5.19
C ASP A 52 -4.32 -0.72 6.03
N PHE A 53 -3.54 -1.78 5.77
CA PHE A 53 -2.23 -1.94 6.39
C PHE A 53 -1.28 -0.80 6.02
N LEU A 54 -1.25 -0.41 4.75
CA LEU A 54 -0.44 0.70 4.25
C LEU A 54 -0.88 2.03 4.92
N GLU A 55 -2.17 2.34 4.96
CA GLU A 55 -2.66 3.54 5.66
C GLU A 55 -2.27 3.56 7.15
N THR A 56 -2.39 2.40 7.81
CA THR A 56 -1.98 2.24 9.21
C THR A 56 -0.49 2.52 9.42
N GLU A 57 0.37 2.03 8.53
CA GLU A 57 1.81 2.30 8.57
C GLU A 57 2.09 3.81 8.45
N THR A 58 1.43 4.51 7.52
CA THR A 58 1.61 5.96 7.36
C THR A 58 1.17 6.72 8.61
N SER A 59 0.03 6.32 9.21
CA SER A 59 -0.45 6.89 10.46
C SER A 59 0.54 6.67 11.61
N MET A 60 1.11 5.46 11.72
CA MET A 60 2.14 5.15 12.71
C MET A 60 3.39 6.01 12.53
N LEU A 61 3.89 6.15 11.29
CA LEU A 61 5.06 6.97 10.98
C LEU A 61 4.82 8.46 11.25
N ASN A 62 3.61 8.95 10.98
CA ASN A 62 3.21 10.32 11.30
C ASN A 62 3.12 10.55 12.81
N ASN A 63 2.52 9.62 13.55
CA ASN A 63 2.45 9.70 15.00
C ASN A 63 3.84 9.67 15.64
N ALA A 64 4.75 8.83 15.12
CA ALA A 64 6.14 8.79 15.55
C ALA A 64 6.86 10.13 15.29
N TYR A 65 6.63 10.74 14.13
CA TYR A 65 7.19 12.05 13.77
C TYR A 65 6.69 13.17 14.69
N LEU A 66 5.39 13.20 15.00
CA LEU A 66 4.79 14.17 15.92
C LEU A 66 5.32 13.95 17.36
N ALA A 67 5.37 12.70 17.82
CA ALA A 67 5.92 12.37 19.13
C ALA A 67 7.39 12.79 19.27
N ALA A 68 8.19 12.63 18.21
CA ALA A 68 9.58 13.08 18.19
C ALA A 68 9.71 14.60 18.36
N GLN A 69 8.83 15.38 17.72
CA GLN A 69 8.80 16.84 17.87
C GLN A 69 8.42 17.27 19.29
N ILE A 70 7.40 16.63 19.89
CA ILE A 70 6.94 16.94 21.26
C ILE A 70 8.04 16.62 22.28
N ARG A 71 8.78 15.53 22.09
CA ARG A 71 9.83 15.10 23.02
C ARG A 71 11.03 16.05 23.03
N GLN A 72 11.26 16.80 21.95
CA GLN A 72 12.47 17.59 21.73
C GLN A 72 12.13 18.95 21.08
N PRO A 73 11.34 19.81 21.74
CA PRO A 73 10.84 21.05 21.14
C PRO A 73 11.95 22.06 20.82
N ASP A 74 13.01 22.10 21.64
CA ASP A 74 14.12 23.07 21.54
C ASP A 74 15.45 22.48 21.02
N ARG A 75 15.46 21.24 20.52
CA ARG A 75 16.73 20.62 20.12
C ARG A 75 17.30 21.25 18.84
N LYS A 76 18.35 22.06 19.02
CA LYS A 76 19.34 22.44 17.99
C LYS A 76 20.35 21.33 17.68
N TYR A 77 19.99 20.04 17.79
CA TYR A 77 20.85 18.96 17.31
C TYR A 77 20.59 18.72 15.82
N GLY A 78 21.65 18.56 15.03
CA GLY A 78 21.55 18.48 13.57
C GLY A 78 21.77 19.81 12.86
N SER A 79 23.02 20.29 12.84
CA SER A 79 23.45 21.18 11.76
C SER A 79 23.90 20.32 10.57
N GLY A 80 23.64 20.76 9.33
CA GLY A 80 23.98 20.00 8.13
C GLY A 80 23.03 18.83 7.81
N ASP A 81 23.58 17.63 7.70
CA ASP A 81 22.95 16.46 7.06
C ASP A 81 21.72 15.91 7.80
N PHE A 82 21.69 15.95 9.13
CA PHE A 82 20.53 15.48 9.89
C PHE A 82 19.27 16.30 9.57
N LYS A 83 19.38 17.63 9.51
CA LYS A 83 18.26 18.53 9.18
C LYS A 83 17.80 18.33 7.74
N TYR A 84 18.74 18.06 6.83
CA TYR A 84 18.44 17.71 5.44
C TYR A 84 17.61 16.42 5.36
N PHE A 85 18.05 15.34 6.01
CA PHE A 85 17.30 14.07 6.02
C PHE A 85 15.97 14.18 6.76
N GLN A 86 15.87 14.99 7.81
CA GLN A 86 14.61 15.27 8.49
C GLN A 86 13.60 15.97 7.56
N ALA A 87 14.05 16.92 6.74
CA ALA A 87 13.19 17.57 5.75
C ALA A 87 12.72 16.58 4.66
N LEU A 88 13.62 15.72 4.17
CA LEU A 88 13.27 14.65 3.22
C LEU A 88 12.26 13.67 3.81
N TYR A 89 12.43 13.29 5.08
CA TYR A 89 11.50 12.41 5.79
C TYR A 89 10.09 13.03 5.83
N LYS A 90 9.99 14.32 6.20
CA LYS A 90 8.71 15.04 6.22
C LYS A 90 8.04 15.06 4.84
N GLN A 91 8.81 15.37 3.79
CA GLN A 91 8.31 15.41 2.41
C GLN A 91 7.81 14.02 1.96
N SER A 92 8.56 12.97 2.27
CA SER A 92 8.19 11.58 1.92
C SER A 92 6.91 11.15 2.67
N LEU A 93 6.76 11.55 3.94
CA LEU A 93 5.56 11.30 4.72
C LEU A 93 4.32 11.99 4.14
N GLU A 94 4.43 13.27 3.75
CA GLU A 94 3.35 14.01 3.07
C GLU A 94 2.97 13.36 1.73
N ARG A 95 3.96 12.81 1.01
CA ARG A 95 3.74 12.04 -0.22
C ARG A 95 2.99 10.74 0.06
N MET A 96 3.36 9.98 1.09
CA MET A 96 2.65 8.75 1.48
C MET A 96 1.18 9.03 1.82
N GLN A 97 0.89 10.09 2.58
CA GLN A 97 -0.49 10.49 2.89
C GLN A 97 -1.30 10.80 1.61
N THR A 98 -0.67 11.42 0.61
CA THR A 98 -1.31 11.70 -0.67
C THR A 98 -1.58 10.42 -1.47
N MET A 99 -0.63 9.47 -1.46
CA MET A 99 -0.79 8.16 -2.08
C MET A 99 -1.93 7.37 -1.43
N ASP A 100 -1.97 7.32 -0.10
CA ASP A 100 -2.99 6.60 0.66
C ASP A 100 -4.39 7.17 0.39
N ARG A 101 -4.53 8.50 0.27
CA ARG A 101 -5.78 9.13 -0.13
C ARG A 101 -6.21 8.72 -1.55
N GLY A 102 -5.29 8.73 -2.51
CA GLY A 102 -5.58 8.29 -3.89
C GLY A 102 -5.95 6.79 -3.97
N LEU A 103 -5.32 5.97 -3.13
CA LEU A 103 -5.67 4.56 -2.95
C LEU A 103 -7.09 4.43 -2.39
N SER A 104 -7.42 5.14 -1.31
CA SER A 104 -8.76 5.13 -0.70
C SER A 104 -9.86 5.56 -1.68
N GLU A 105 -9.62 6.60 -2.48
CA GLU A 105 -10.52 7.04 -3.56
C GLU A 105 -10.72 5.96 -4.63
N SER A 106 -9.64 5.26 -5.01
CA SER A 106 -9.68 4.15 -5.97
C SER A 106 -10.42 2.93 -5.42
N ALA A 107 -10.25 2.61 -4.13
CA ALA A 107 -11.02 1.58 -3.44
C ALA A 107 -12.52 1.93 -3.42
N ALA A 108 -12.86 3.18 -3.09
CA ALA A 108 -14.25 3.65 -3.08
C ALA A 108 -14.92 3.51 -4.45
N ALA A 109 -14.18 3.70 -5.55
CA ALA A 109 -14.69 3.48 -6.91
C ALA A 109 -15.02 2.00 -7.22
N VAL A 110 -14.32 1.05 -6.58
CA VAL A 110 -14.54 -0.41 -6.75
C VAL A 110 -15.65 -0.93 -5.84
N THR A 111 -15.70 -0.44 -4.60
CA THR A 111 -16.65 -0.90 -3.57
C THR A 111 -17.96 -0.12 -3.57
N GLY A 112 -18.01 1.03 -4.26
CA GLY A 112 -19.18 1.93 -4.29
C GLY A 112 -19.24 2.90 -3.10
N GLY A 113 -18.13 3.12 -2.40
CA GLY A 113 -18.02 4.03 -1.27
C GLY A 113 -18.80 3.57 -0.03
N ASN A 114 -19.28 4.51 0.79
CA ASN A 114 -20.02 4.26 2.05
C ASN A 114 -21.42 3.59 1.85
N SER A 115 -21.75 3.19 0.62
CA SER A 115 -22.96 2.43 0.30
C SER A 115 -22.67 0.93 0.31
N TYR A 116 -22.28 0.41 1.48
CA TYR A 116 -21.97 -1.01 1.69
C TYR A 116 -23.10 -1.98 1.29
N HIS A 117 -24.33 -1.49 1.09
CA HIS A 117 -25.52 -2.33 0.93
C HIS A 117 -26.04 -2.54 -0.49
N LYS A 118 -25.44 -2.01 -1.58
CA LYS A 118 -26.08 -2.12 -2.92
C LYS A 118 -25.18 -2.36 -4.12
N VAL A 119 -23.92 -2.77 -3.97
CA VAL A 119 -23.11 -3.16 -5.13
C VAL A 119 -23.21 -4.67 -5.35
N SER A 120 -23.89 -5.07 -6.43
CA SER A 120 -23.90 -6.48 -6.87
C SER A 120 -22.45 -6.97 -7.03
N ARG A 121 -22.18 -8.21 -6.61
CA ARG A 121 -20.85 -8.85 -6.73
C ARG A 121 -20.29 -8.75 -8.15
N VAL A 122 -21.17 -8.82 -9.15
CA VAL A 122 -20.81 -8.67 -10.57
C VAL A 122 -20.36 -7.24 -10.90
N LYS A 123 -21.00 -6.22 -10.32
CA LYS A 123 -20.64 -4.81 -10.53
C LYS A 123 -19.32 -4.46 -9.84
N SER A 124 -19.10 -4.98 -8.63
CA SER A 124 -17.81 -4.82 -7.93
C SER A 124 -16.69 -5.55 -8.68
N ALA A 125 -16.94 -6.77 -9.16
CA ALA A 125 -15.99 -7.51 -10.00
C ALA A 125 -15.63 -6.75 -11.29
N ALA A 126 -16.61 -6.16 -11.96
CA ALA A 126 -16.37 -5.35 -13.15
C ALA A 126 -15.58 -4.07 -12.85
N GLY A 127 -15.94 -3.37 -11.77
CA GLY A 127 -15.20 -2.18 -11.30
C GLY A 127 -13.76 -2.51 -10.89
N TRP A 128 -13.55 -3.67 -10.24
CA TRP A 128 -12.24 -4.19 -9.92
C TRP A 128 -11.43 -4.48 -11.18
N MET A 129 -11.97 -5.24 -12.13
CA MET A 129 -11.27 -5.55 -13.38
C MET A 129 -10.84 -4.30 -14.16
N ALA A 130 -11.64 -3.23 -14.12
CA ALA A 130 -11.31 -1.97 -14.79
C ALA A 130 -10.18 -1.16 -14.10
N ASN A 131 -10.02 -1.31 -12.78
CA ASN A 131 -9.10 -0.50 -11.98
C ASN A 131 -7.93 -1.28 -11.36
N ARG A 132 -7.96 -2.62 -11.42
CA ARG A 132 -7.02 -3.53 -10.76
C ARG A 132 -5.56 -3.17 -11.04
N GLU A 133 -5.20 -2.98 -12.31
CA GLU A 133 -3.83 -2.66 -12.69
C GLU A 133 -3.36 -1.34 -12.06
N ARG A 134 -4.22 -0.30 -12.08
CA ARG A 134 -3.90 0.99 -11.47
C ARG A 134 -3.73 0.88 -9.96
N ILE A 135 -4.63 0.16 -9.29
CA ILE A 135 -4.57 -0.06 -7.84
C ILE A 135 -3.30 -0.85 -7.47
N GLN A 136 -2.98 -1.91 -8.23
CA GLN A 136 -1.76 -2.70 -8.00
C GLN A 136 -0.50 -1.86 -8.20
N MET A 137 -0.44 -1.04 -9.25
CA MET A 137 0.69 -0.14 -9.49
C MET A 137 0.82 0.91 -8.39
N ALA A 138 -0.30 1.49 -7.93
CA ALA A 138 -0.30 2.45 -6.83
C ALA A 138 0.17 1.81 -5.51
N ILE A 139 -0.23 0.57 -5.21
CA ILE A 139 0.26 -0.19 -4.06
C ILE A 139 1.77 -0.41 -4.15
N VAL A 140 2.28 -0.79 -5.32
CA VAL A 140 3.72 -0.98 -5.54
C VAL A 140 4.49 0.32 -5.37
N GLU A 141 3.99 1.43 -5.93
CA GLU A 141 4.61 2.74 -5.77
C GLU A 141 4.63 3.17 -4.30
N ARG A 142 3.52 3.00 -3.59
CA ARG A 142 3.43 3.33 -2.15
C ARG A 142 4.39 2.48 -1.33
N LYS A 143 4.53 1.18 -1.62
CA LYS A 143 5.53 0.31 -0.98
C LYS A 143 6.96 0.79 -1.25
N ALA A 144 7.26 1.28 -2.45
CA ALA A 144 8.57 1.85 -2.74
C ALA A 144 8.85 3.11 -1.90
N GLU A 145 7.83 3.92 -1.63
CA GLU A 145 7.95 5.09 -0.76
C GLU A 145 8.22 4.71 0.71
N SER A 146 7.60 3.64 1.23
CA SER A 146 7.93 3.07 2.55
C SER A 146 9.42 2.69 2.66
N HIS A 147 9.99 2.06 1.61
CA HIS A 147 11.43 1.75 1.58
C HIS A 147 12.30 3.01 1.58
N ARG A 148 11.88 4.09 0.90
CA ARG A 148 12.58 5.38 0.93
C ARG A 148 12.58 5.98 2.32
N ILE A 149 11.44 5.96 3.03
CA ILE A 149 11.38 6.42 4.42
C ILE A 149 12.37 5.65 5.29
N PHE A 150 12.42 4.33 5.16
CA PHE A 150 13.36 3.51 5.93
C PHE A 150 14.83 3.90 5.64
N GLN A 151 15.19 4.11 4.37
CA GLN A 151 16.52 4.59 4.00
C GLN A 151 16.84 5.97 4.59
N ILE A 152 15.87 6.89 4.56
CA ILE A 152 16.04 8.23 5.16
C ILE A 152 16.22 8.11 6.68
N GLN A 153 15.48 7.22 7.35
CA GLN A 153 15.65 6.97 8.79
C GLN A 153 17.04 6.41 9.11
N LEU A 154 17.56 5.48 8.31
CA LEU A 154 18.93 4.98 8.46
C LEU A 154 19.96 6.10 8.26
N ALA A 155 19.76 6.97 7.28
CA ALA A 155 20.65 8.12 7.04
C ALA A 155 20.59 9.13 8.20
N MET A 156 19.41 9.41 8.75
CA MET A 156 19.25 10.23 9.95
C MET A 156 19.98 9.62 11.17
N LEU A 157 19.88 8.30 11.35
CA LEU A 157 20.57 7.59 12.42
C LEU A 157 22.08 7.66 12.25
N SER A 158 22.60 7.44 11.03
CA SER A 158 24.02 7.55 10.73
C SER A 158 24.56 8.94 11.02
N ALA A 159 23.91 9.99 10.48
CA ALA A 159 24.31 11.38 10.71
C ALA A 159 24.37 11.72 12.21
N LYS A 160 23.45 11.17 13.01
CA LYS A 160 23.44 11.35 14.45
C LYS A 160 24.55 10.60 15.17
N ILE A 161 24.88 9.38 14.73
CA ILE A 161 26.02 8.62 15.26
C ILE A 161 27.33 9.36 14.96
N ASP A 162 27.48 9.90 13.76
CA ASP A 162 28.67 10.64 13.35
C ASP A 162 28.83 11.92 14.18
N GLU A 163 27.75 12.69 14.39
CA GLU A 163 27.75 13.88 15.25
C GLU A 163 28.13 13.53 16.70
N LEU A 164 27.55 12.47 17.26
CA LEU A 164 27.89 11.99 18.61
C LEU A 164 29.36 11.54 18.70
N SER A 165 29.85 10.83 17.69
CA SER A 165 31.24 10.36 17.63
C SER A 165 32.21 11.54 17.57
N TYR A 166 31.88 12.57 16.77
CA TYR A 166 32.64 13.81 16.70
C TYR A 166 32.72 14.48 18.07
N HIS A 167 31.58 14.67 18.75
CA HIS A 167 31.55 15.31 20.06
C HIS A 167 32.29 14.50 21.12
N GLN A 168 32.14 13.18 21.13
CA GLN A 168 32.84 12.30 22.08
C GLN A 168 34.36 12.37 21.90
N ASN A 169 34.86 12.34 20.66
CA ASN A 169 36.29 12.45 20.37
C ASN A 169 36.84 13.84 20.75
N HIS A 170 36.11 14.91 20.48
CA HIS A 170 36.51 16.26 20.89
C HIS A 170 36.53 16.41 22.40
N HIS A 171 35.55 15.82 23.10
CA HIS A 171 35.50 15.85 24.56
C HIS A 171 36.66 15.08 25.18
N ASN A 172 37.01 13.92 24.62
CA ASN A 172 38.16 13.12 25.06
C ASN A 172 39.48 13.89 24.85
N HIS A 173 39.67 14.52 23.69
CA HIS A 173 40.86 15.32 23.40
C HIS A 173 41.01 16.52 24.37
N ASN A 174 39.92 17.22 24.67
CA ASN A 174 39.97 18.35 25.62
C ASN A 174 40.28 17.89 27.05
N CYS A 175 39.75 16.75 27.47
CA CYS A 175 40.06 16.18 28.79
C CYS A 175 41.52 15.69 28.90
N THR A 176 42.09 15.12 27.83
CA THR A 176 43.50 14.71 27.83
C THR A 176 44.46 15.90 27.87
N VAL A 177 44.17 16.97 27.11
CA VAL A 177 44.99 18.20 27.12
C VAL A 177 44.94 18.90 28.49
N SER A 178 43.75 18.99 29.10
CA SER A 178 43.61 19.54 30.46
C SER A 178 44.35 18.72 31.51
N GLY A 179 44.45 17.39 31.34
CA GLY A 179 45.22 16.52 32.24
C GLY A 179 46.73 16.75 32.14
N GLU A 180 47.26 16.88 30.92
CA GLU A 180 48.68 17.18 30.69
C GLU A 180 49.09 18.59 31.16
N GLU A 181 48.22 19.59 31.01
CA GLU A 181 48.48 20.94 31.53
C GLU A 181 48.56 20.98 33.07
N ILE A 182 47.73 20.21 33.76
CA ILE A 182 47.73 20.14 35.24
C ILE A 182 48.95 19.38 35.78
N ASP A 183 49.42 18.34 35.06
CA ASP A 183 50.61 17.57 35.45
C ASP A 183 51.90 18.37 35.22
N ASN A 184 51.95 19.21 34.19
CA ASN A 184 53.07 20.12 33.93
C ASN A 184 53.16 21.31 34.90
N LEU A 185 52.06 21.67 35.59
CA LEU A 185 52.05 22.72 36.62
C LEU A 185 52.51 22.23 38.01
N HIS A 186 52.64 20.92 38.21
CA HIS A 186 53.09 20.31 39.46
C HIS A 186 54.56 19.81 39.45
N LYS A 187 55.31 20.11 38.39
CA LYS A 187 56.78 19.94 38.32
C LYS A 187 57.49 21.27 38.49
#